data_AF-A0A9E4DA22-F1
#
_entry.id   AF-A0A9E4DA22-F1
#
_cell.length_a   1.000
_cell.length_b   1.000
_cell.length_c   1.000
_cell.angle_alpha   90.00
_cell.angle_beta   90.00
_cell.angle_gamma   90.00
#
_symmetry.space_group_name_H-M   'P 1'
#
loop_
_entity.id
_entity.type
_entity.pdbx_description
1 polymer ?
#
loop_
_entity_poly.entity_id
_entity_poly.type
_entity_poly.pdbx_seq_one_letter_code
_entity_poly.pdbx_strand_id
1 'polypeptide(L)' 'GEIIALGDRLGVDYSLTVSCYQADAEGRACGRCDSCRFRAKGFAEAGLPDPTRYR' A
#
# COMPACT_ATOMS: atom_id res chain seq x y z
N GLY A 1 -6.69 5.56 7.44
CA GLY A 1 -6.72 6.32 6.18
C GLY A 1 -5.89 7.60 6.21
N GLU A 2 -5.75 8.29 7.35
CA GLU A 2 -5.14 9.64 7.43
C GLU A 2 -3.75 9.76 6.79
N ILE A 3 -2.87 8.76 6.98
CA ILE A 3 -1.53 8.76 6.40
C ILE A 3 -1.58 8.70 4.87
N ILE A 4 -2.43 7.83 4.31
CA ILE A 4 -2.58 7.68 2.86
C ILE A 4 -3.16 8.97 2.26
N ALA A 5 -4.20 9.53 2.88
CA ALA A 5 -4.81 10.78 2.44
C ALA A 5 -3.86 11.99 2.53
N LEU A 6 -2.98 12.02 3.54
CA LEU A 6 -1.95 13.05 3.63
C LEU A 6 -0.88 12.87 2.54
N GLY A 7 -0.37 11.64 2.34
CA GLY A 7 0.63 11.40 1.31
C GLY A 7 0.12 11.69 -0.10
N ASP A 8 -1.12 11.33 -0.42
CA ASP A 8 -1.76 11.68 -1.69
C ASP A 8 -1.83 13.19 -1.91
N ARG A 9 -2.27 13.95 -0.90
CA ARG A 9 -2.26 15.43 -0.94
C ARG A 9 -0.87 16.04 -1.12
N LEU A 10 0.17 15.36 -0.64
CA LEU A 10 1.56 15.78 -0.79
C LEU A 10 2.20 15.31 -2.11
N GLY A 11 1.47 14.57 -2.95
CA GLY A 11 1.97 14.05 -4.22
C GLY A 11 2.90 12.84 -4.07
N VAL A 12 2.75 12.06 -3.00
CA VAL A 12 3.51 10.81 -2.83
C VAL A 12 3.06 9.78 -3.86
N ASP A 13 3.99 9.34 -4.70
CA ASP A 13 3.75 8.22 -5.60
C ASP A 13 3.85 6.89 -4.84
N TYR A 14 2.72 6.40 -4.36
CA TYR A 14 2.63 5.14 -3.63
C TYR A 14 2.93 3.90 -4.49
N SER A 15 2.96 4.00 -5.81
CA SER A 15 3.33 2.87 -6.71
C SER A 15 4.81 2.50 -6.60
N LEU A 16 5.65 3.45 -6.14
CA LEU A 16 7.09 3.28 -5.94
C LEU A 16 7.42 2.71 -4.55
N THR A 17 6.41 2.44 -3.73
CA THR A 17 6.61 2.04 -2.33
C THR A 17 6.26 0.58 -2.10
N VAL A 18 7.03 -0.09 -1.24
CA VAL A 18 6.76 -1.46 -0.80
C VAL A 18 6.73 -1.49 0.72
N SER A 19 5.61 -1.92 1.29
CA SER A 19 5.45 -2.07 2.74
C SER A 19 5.44 -3.55 3.18
N CYS A 20 5.25 -4.49 2.24
CA CYS A 20 5.06 -5.90 2.55
C CYS A 20 6.32 -6.54 3.17
N TYR A 21 6.13 -7.24 4.29
CA TYR A 21 7.22 -7.98 4.97
C TYR A 21 7.73 -9.20 4.20
N GLN A 22 6.97 -9.67 3.21
CA GLN A 22 7.24 -10.89 2.46
C GLN A 22 7.07 -10.64 0.95
N ALA A 23 7.49 -9.46 0.49
CA ALA A 23 7.50 -9.17 -0.95
C ALA A 23 8.38 -10.20 -1.68
N ASP A 24 8.01 -10.55 -2.90
CA ASP A 24 8.85 -11.41 -3.73
C ASP A 24 9.97 -10.64 -4.43
N ALA A 25 10.78 -11.35 -5.22
CA ALA A 25 11.91 -10.78 -5.95
C ALA A 25 11.48 -9.70 -6.96
N GLU A 26 10.22 -9.72 -7.42
CA GLU A 26 9.64 -8.72 -8.31
C GLU A 26 8.98 -7.55 -7.56
N GLY A 27 9.08 -7.53 -6.22
CA GLY A 27 8.51 -6.50 -5.36
C GLY A 27 7.00 -6.62 -5.13
N ARG A 28 6.37 -7.75 -5.52
CA ARG A 28 4.93 -7.96 -5.34
C ARG A 28 4.62 -8.31 -3.89
N ALA A 29 3.63 -7.63 -3.33
CA ALA A 29 3.17 -7.84 -1.97
C ALA A 29 2.48 -9.20 -1.81
N CYS A 30 2.70 -9.86 -0.66
CA CYS A 30 2.18 -11.20 -0.40
C CYS A 30 0.67 -11.27 -0.13
N GLY A 31 0.00 -10.14 0.12
CA GLY A 31 -1.45 -10.06 0.39
C GLY A 31 -1.91 -10.64 1.73
N ARG A 32 -1.03 -11.29 2.49
CA ARG A 32 -1.40 -12.09 3.69
C ARG A 32 -0.77 -11.63 5.01
N CYS A 33 0.31 -10.84 4.97
CA CYS A 33 0.93 -10.32 6.19
C CYS A 33 0.20 -9.08 6.72
N ASP A 34 0.43 -8.73 7.98
CA ASP A 34 -0.27 -7.61 8.62
C ASP A 34 -0.02 -6.28 7.93
N SER A 35 1.20 -6.03 7.43
CA SER A 35 1.49 -4.84 6.63
C SER A 35 0.64 -4.75 5.35
N CYS A 36 0.40 -5.87 4.65
CA CYS A 36 -0.47 -5.88 3.49
C CYS A 36 -1.92 -5.52 3.87
N ARG A 37 -2.41 -6.08 4.98
CA ARG A 37 -3.77 -5.82 5.48
C ARG A 37 -3.94 -4.37 5.91
N PHE A 38 -2.98 -3.82 6.65
CA PHE A 38 -3.00 -2.43 7.10
C PHE A 38 -2.91 -1.46 5.93
N ARG A 39 -2.05 -1.75 4.95
CA ARG A 39 -1.93 -0.94 3.75
C ARG A 39 -3.24 -0.92 2.95
N ALA A 40 -3.79 -2.09 2.63
CA ALA A 40 -5.06 -2.19 1.90
C ALA A 40 -6.21 -1.48 2.65
N LYS A 41 -6.31 -1.68 3.96
CA LYS A 41 -7.27 -0.97 4.82
C LYS A 41 -7.04 0.54 4.77
N GLY A 42 -5.80 0.99 4.82
CA GLY A 42 -5.43 2.41 4.76
C GLY A 42 -5.90 3.09 3.49
N PHE A 43 -5.71 2.45 2.32
CA PHE A 43 -6.20 2.94 1.02
C PHE A 43 -7.72 2.94 0.95
N ALA A 44 -8.37 1.84 1.38
CA ALA A 44 -9.83 1.75 1.42
C ALA A 44 -10.46 2.84 2.30
N GLU A 45 -9.91 3.08 3.50
CA GLU A 45 -10.36 4.14 4.40
C GLU A 45 -10.11 5.56 3.85
N ALA A 46 -9.07 5.73 3.02
CA ALA A 46 -8.80 7.00 2.37
C ALA A 46 -9.67 7.23 1.12
N GLY A 47 -10.42 6.23 0.67
CA GLY A 47 -11.19 6.28 -0.58
C GLY A 47 -10.31 6.36 -1.83
N LEU A 48 -9.05 5.93 -1.73
CA LEU A 48 -8.06 6.01 -2.79
C LEU A 48 -7.76 4.61 -3.36
N PRO A 49 -7.46 4.50 -4.66
CA PRO A 49 -7.04 3.23 -5.25
C PRO A 49 -5.70 2.80 -4.65
N ASP A 50 -5.60 1.53 -4.27
CA ASP A 50 -4.35 0.94 -3.81
C ASP A 50 -3.46 0.56 -5.02
N PRO A 51 -2.31 1.21 -5.25
CA PRO A 51 -1.43 0.89 -6.37
C PRO A 51 -0.57 -0.37 -6.12
N THR A 52 -0.73 -1.04 -4.98
CA THR A 52 0.09 -2.20 -4.61
C THR A 52 -0.10 -3.34 -5.59
N ARG A 53 1.02 -3.83 -6.13
CA ARG A 53 1.05 -5.06 -6.94
C ARG A 53 1.10 -6.26 -5.99
N TYR A 54 0.04 -7.07 -5.99
CA TYR A 54 -0.01 -8.31 -5.20
C TYR A 54 0.43 -9.53 -6.03
N ARG A 55 0.79 -10.62 -5.34
CA ARG A 55 1.03 -11.94 -5.94
C ARG A 55 -0.27 -12.64 -6.33
#